data_AF-A0A8J3N710-F1
#
_entry.id   AF-A0A8J3N710-F1
#
_cell.length_a   1.000
_cell.length_b   1.000
_cell.length_c   1.000
_cell.angle_alpha   90.00
_cell.angle_beta   90.00
_cell.angle_gamma   90.00
#
_symmetry.space_group_name_H-M   'P 1'
#
loop_
_entity.id
_entity.type
_entity.pdbx_description
1 polymer ?
#
loop_
_entity_poly.entity_id
_entity_poly.type
_entity_poly.pdbx_seq_one_letter_code
_entity_poly.pdbx_strand_id
1 'polypeptide(L)'
;MTTDTLRAARAWGEEHFPQASAFKHAAFANSVVYALYHTSGGYGGPSVREHAVTKAVNEKGKTFTGFVDACEFVAPIVYGPLTDLHRQVWDEQQAISFDNDPEDVKQLKHYRAN
;
A
#
# COMPACT_ATOMS: atom_id res chain seq x y z
N MET A 1 17.30 9.93 4.39
CA MET A 1 17.07 8.54 4.84
C MET A 1 15.77 7.99 4.26
N THR A 2 14.61 8.65 4.44
CA THR A 2 13.33 8.19 3.85
C THR A 2 13.28 8.23 2.32
N THR A 3 13.91 9.22 1.68
CA THR A 3 13.92 9.36 0.21
C THR A 3 14.66 8.22 -0.51
N ASP A 4 15.73 7.68 0.08
CA ASP A 4 16.46 6.54 -0.51
C ASP A 4 15.66 5.25 -0.37
N THR A 5 15.01 5.04 0.79
CA THR A 5 14.10 3.92 1.01
C THR A 5 12.88 3.95 0.08
N LEU A 6 12.30 5.13 -0.16
CA LEU A 6 11.20 5.33 -1.13
C LEU A 6 11.62 4.88 -2.53
N ARG A 7 12.78 5.34 -3.01
CA ARG A 7 13.31 4.96 -4.33
C ARG A 7 13.60 3.47 -4.40
N ALA A 8 14.23 2.90 -3.37
CA ALA A 8 14.53 1.49 -3.31
C ALA A 8 13.26 0.63 -3.31
N ALA A 9 12.25 1.00 -2.53
CA ALA A 9 10.97 0.30 -2.48
C ALA A 9 10.24 0.36 -3.83
N ARG A 10 10.23 1.53 -4.47
CA ARG A 10 9.65 1.66 -5.82
C ARG A 10 10.36 0.76 -6.83
N ALA A 11 11.69 0.81 -6.88
CA ALA A 11 12.48 -0.04 -7.78
C ALA A 11 12.25 -1.53 -7.53
N TRP A 12 12.22 -1.94 -6.25
CA TRP A 12 11.90 -3.32 -5.87
C TRP A 12 10.51 -3.73 -6.38
N GLY A 13 9.51 -2.88 -6.21
CA GLY A 13 8.15 -3.13 -6.69
C GLY A 13 8.05 -3.22 -8.21
N GLU A 14 8.74 -2.34 -8.94
CA GLU A 14 8.81 -2.35 -10.41
C GLU A 14 9.52 -3.61 -10.94
N GLU A 15 10.53 -4.11 -10.23
CA GLU A 15 11.23 -5.36 -10.57
C GLU A 15 10.36 -6.61 -10.35
N HIS A 16 9.68 -6.69 -9.21
CA HIS A 16 8.94 -7.90 -8.80
C HIS A 16 7.51 -7.95 -9.35
N PHE A 17 6.90 -6.79 -9.63
CA PHE A 17 5.53 -6.66 -10.13
C PHE A 17 5.46 -5.72 -11.34
N PRO A 18 6.20 -6.00 -12.43
CA PRO A 18 6.38 -5.05 -13.55
C PRO A 18 5.11 -4.70 -14.32
N GLN A 19 4.03 -5.47 -14.14
CA GLN A 19 2.74 -5.24 -14.79
C GLN A 19 1.78 -4.41 -13.92
N ALA A 20 2.17 -4.06 -12.69
CA ALA A 20 1.34 -3.24 -11.83
C ALA A 20 1.31 -1.78 -12.34
N SER A 21 0.25 -1.06 -11.98
CA SER A 21 0.12 0.33 -12.37
C SER A 21 1.11 1.22 -11.60
N ALA A 22 1.38 2.40 -12.15
CA ALA A 22 2.15 3.43 -11.44
C ALA A 22 1.54 3.81 -10.07
N PHE A 23 0.20 3.74 -9.93
CA PHE A 23 -0.49 3.98 -8.66
C PHE A 23 -0.13 2.92 -7.62
N LYS A 24 -0.11 1.64 -8.01
CA LYS A 24 0.28 0.55 -7.11
C LYS A 24 1.76 0.62 -6.72
N HIS A 25 2.64 1.01 -7.65
CA HIS A 25 4.05 1.23 -7.33
C HIS A 25 4.27 2.41 -6.37
N ALA A 26 3.52 3.52 -6.53
CA ALA A 26 3.55 4.63 -5.59
C ALA A 26 3.04 4.22 -4.20
N ALA A 27 1.86 3.58 -4.15
CA ALA A 27 1.27 3.07 -2.93
C ALA A 27 2.21 2.09 -2.20
N PHE A 28 2.89 1.21 -2.94
CA PHE A 28 3.84 0.25 -2.39
C PHE A 28 5.03 0.96 -1.73
N ALA A 29 5.65 1.90 -2.43
CA ALA A 29 6.81 2.62 -1.92
C ALA A 29 6.48 3.40 -0.64
N ASN A 30 5.36 4.12 -0.62
CA ASN A 30 4.88 4.83 0.57
C ASN A 30 4.59 3.86 1.73
N SER A 31 3.98 2.72 1.42
CA SER A 31 3.62 1.68 2.39
C SER A 31 4.84 1.02 3.04
N VAL A 32 5.90 0.75 2.28
CA VAL A 32 7.17 0.21 2.82
C VAL A 32 7.84 1.21 3.77
N VAL A 33 7.83 2.49 3.43
CA VAL A 33 8.36 3.57 4.29
C VAL A 33 7.54 3.70 5.56
N TYR A 34 6.21 3.58 5.48
CA TYR A 34 5.35 3.54 6.66
C TYR A 34 5.66 2.32 7.54
N ALA A 35 5.82 1.13 6.95
CA ALA A 35 6.14 -0.09 7.69
C ALA A 35 7.47 0.02 8.45
N LEU A 36 8.49 0.65 7.86
CA LEU A 36 9.82 0.78 8.48
C LEU A 36 9.94 1.93 9.49
N TYR A 37 9.30 3.06 9.20
CA TYR A 37 9.56 4.30 9.94
C TYR A 37 8.30 4.97 10.52
N HIS A 38 7.12 4.43 10.22
CA HIS A 38 5.82 5.00 10.59
C HIS A 38 5.63 6.45 10.10
N THR A 39 6.32 6.80 9.02
CA THR A 39 6.16 8.06 8.30
C THR A 39 5.33 7.84 7.04
N SER A 40 4.35 8.71 6.80
CA SER A 40 3.50 8.67 5.61
C SER A 40 3.98 9.63 4.51
N GLY A 41 3.69 9.27 3.25
CA GLY A 41 3.97 10.10 2.07
C GLY A 41 5.28 9.79 1.35
N GLY A 42 5.43 10.33 0.14
CA GLY A 42 6.62 10.19 -0.70
C GLY A 42 6.31 10.32 -2.19
N TYR A 43 5.42 9.46 -2.69
CA TYR A 43 4.92 9.47 -4.07
C TYR A 43 3.40 9.63 -4.07
N GLY A 44 2.90 10.75 -4.60
CA GLY A 44 1.45 11.03 -4.60
C GLY A 44 0.89 11.26 -3.18
N GLY A 45 -0.43 11.20 -3.10
CA GLY A 45 -1.23 11.18 -1.88
C GLY A 45 -1.69 9.76 -1.52
N PRO A 46 -2.44 9.63 -0.42
CA PRO A 46 -2.86 8.34 0.10
C PRO A 46 -3.87 7.62 -0.79
N SER A 47 -3.73 6.31 -0.82
CA SER A 47 -4.64 5.34 -1.43
C SER A 47 -5.22 4.37 -0.39
N VAL A 48 -6.30 3.69 -0.77
CA VAL A 48 -6.90 2.60 0.03
C VAL A 48 -5.89 1.49 0.31
N ARG A 49 -4.98 1.21 -0.62
CA ARG A 49 -3.94 0.21 -0.40
C ARG A 49 -2.92 0.65 0.65
N GLU A 50 -2.52 1.91 0.68
CA GLU A 50 -1.67 2.44 1.74
C GLU A 50 -2.35 2.38 3.10
N HIS A 51 -3.62 2.80 3.17
CA HIS A 51 -4.37 2.73 4.42
C HIS A 51 -4.62 1.30 4.90
N ALA A 52 -4.81 0.35 3.99
CA ALA A 52 -4.88 -1.08 4.31
C ALA A 52 -3.56 -1.58 4.91
N VAL A 53 -2.42 -1.19 4.35
CA VAL A 53 -1.11 -1.51 4.94
C VAL A 53 -0.98 -0.88 6.32
N THR A 54 -1.29 0.42 6.47
CA THR A 54 -1.23 1.11 7.76
C THR A 54 -2.04 0.38 8.83
N LYS A 55 -3.27 -0.02 8.50
CA LYS A 55 -4.13 -0.79 9.40
C LYS A 55 -3.50 -2.14 9.76
N ALA A 56 -3.01 -2.89 8.77
CA ALA A 56 -2.40 -4.20 8.99
C ALA A 56 -1.10 -4.15 9.81
N VAL A 57 -0.29 -3.09 9.64
CA VAL A 57 0.93 -2.86 10.44
C VAL A 57 0.55 -2.59 11.89
N ASN A 58 -0.41 -1.69 12.12
CA ASN A 58 -0.84 -1.28 13.46
C ASN A 58 -1.54 -2.42 14.23
N GLU A 59 -2.45 -3.16 13.58
CA GLU A 59 -3.17 -4.28 14.21
C GLU A 59 -2.23 -5.42 14.62
N LYS A 60 -1.17 -5.67 13.85
CA LYS A 60 -0.20 -6.73 14.17
C LYS A 60 0.87 -6.28 15.16
N GLY A 61 0.92 -4.99 15.53
CA GLY A 61 2.00 -4.42 16.34
C GLY A 61 3.40 -4.70 15.77
N LYS A 62 3.51 -4.83 14.44
CA LYS A 62 4.75 -5.28 13.79
C LYS A 62 5.72 -4.11 13.61
N THR A 63 6.90 -4.25 14.19
CA THR A 63 8.06 -3.40 13.87
C THR A 63 8.94 -4.14 12.86
N PHE A 64 9.23 -3.49 11.73
CA PHE A 64 10.14 -4.03 10.71
C PHE A 64 11.52 -3.43 10.89
N THR A 65 12.55 -4.27 11.03
CA THR A 65 13.96 -3.82 11.07
C THR A 65 14.67 -4.00 9.74
N GLY A 66 14.14 -4.86 8.85
CA GLY A 66 14.69 -5.17 7.54
C GLY A 66 13.86 -4.61 6.40
N PHE A 67 14.52 -4.02 5.40
CA PHE A 67 13.86 -3.50 4.19
C PHE A 67 13.12 -4.60 3.41
N VAL A 68 13.77 -5.75 3.21
CA VAL A 68 13.18 -6.88 2.47
C VAL A 68 11.95 -7.43 3.20
N ASP A 69 12.02 -7.61 4.52
CA ASP A 69 10.88 -8.09 5.32
C ASP A 69 9.67 -7.15 5.21
N ALA A 70 9.91 -5.83 5.17
CA ALA A 70 8.87 -4.84 4.95
C ALA A 70 8.28 -4.95 3.53
N CYS A 71 9.11 -5.08 2.50
CA CYS A 71 8.64 -5.30 1.13
C CYS A 71 7.78 -6.56 1.00
N GLU A 72 8.23 -7.69 1.54
CA GLU A 72 7.52 -8.97 1.49
C GLU A 72 6.18 -8.93 2.24
N PHE A 73 6.10 -8.19 3.35
CA PHE A 73 4.85 -8.00 4.06
C PHE A 73 3.86 -7.11 3.31
N VAL A 74 4.35 -6.00 2.74
CA VAL A 74 3.52 -4.99 2.07
C VAL A 74 3.03 -5.48 0.71
N ALA A 75 3.86 -6.20 -0.03
CA ALA A 75 3.59 -6.64 -1.40
C ALA A 75 2.25 -7.37 -1.58
N PRO A 76 1.87 -8.38 -0.78
CA PRO A 76 0.59 -9.06 -0.96
C PRO A 76 -0.63 -8.16 -0.68
N ILE A 77 -0.48 -7.11 0.13
CA ILE A 77 -1.55 -6.14 0.39
C ILE A 77 -1.66 -5.17 -0.79
N VAL A 78 -0.54 -4.68 -1.33
CA VAL A 78 -0.56 -3.65 -2.38
C VAL A 78 -0.73 -4.22 -3.79
N TYR A 79 -0.11 -5.35 -4.11
CA TYR A 79 -0.17 -5.95 -5.44
C TYR A 79 -1.16 -7.11 -5.53
N GLY A 80 -1.56 -7.68 -4.39
CA GLY A 80 -2.54 -8.76 -4.35
C GLY A 80 -3.97 -8.32 -4.68
N PRO A 81 -4.89 -9.30 -4.75
CA PRO A 81 -6.31 -9.03 -4.94
C PRO A 81 -6.86 -8.18 -3.80
N LEU A 82 -7.92 -7.42 -4.08
CA LEU A 82 -8.64 -6.70 -3.04
C LEU A 82 -9.30 -7.70 -2.07
N THR A 83 -9.24 -7.36 -0.79
CA THR A 83 -9.72 -8.18 0.33
C THR A 83 -10.72 -7.39 1.18
N ASP A 84 -11.36 -8.03 2.14
CA ASP A 84 -12.28 -7.37 3.09
C ASP A 84 -11.60 -6.22 3.85
N LEU A 85 -10.28 -6.32 4.09
CA LEU A 85 -9.48 -5.22 4.65
C LEU A 85 -9.54 -3.97 3.75
N HIS A 86 -9.38 -4.13 2.44
CA HIS A 86 -9.45 -3.02 1.49
C HIS A 86 -10.86 -2.44 1.40
N ARG A 87 -11.88 -3.32 1.44
CA ARG A 87 -13.28 -2.91 1.47
C ARG A 87 -13.60 -2.08 2.72
N GLN A 88 -13.18 -2.56 3.89
CA GLN A 88 -13.36 -1.84 5.14
C GLN A 88 -12.68 -0.46 5.09
N VAL A 89 -11.43 -0.40 4.62
CA VAL A 89 -10.72 0.88 4.46
C VAL A 89 -11.42 1.80 3.46
N TRP A 90 -11.95 1.26 2.36
CA TRP A 90 -12.74 2.05 1.43
C TRP A 90 -13.99 2.65 2.10
N ASP A 91 -14.73 1.86 2.88
CA ASP A 91 -15.90 2.34 3.63
C ASP A 91 -15.54 3.47 4.61
N GLU A 92 -14.45 3.28 5.35
CA GLU A 92 -14.01 4.21 6.40
C GLU A 92 -13.32 5.46 5.84
N GLN A 93 -12.55 5.33 4.74
CA GLN A 93 -11.51 6.29 4.35
C GLN A 93 -11.50 6.66 2.86
N GLN A 94 -12.49 6.25 2.05
CA GLN A 94 -12.55 6.63 0.62
C GLN A 94 -12.45 8.15 0.38
N ALA A 95 -13.02 8.96 1.28
CA ALA A 95 -13.03 10.42 1.12
C ALA A 95 -11.63 11.06 1.23
N ILE A 96 -10.71 10.39 1.90
CA ILE A 96 -9.32 10.84 2.07
C ILE A 96 -8.32 10.04 1.24
N SER A 97 -8.76 8.96 0.57
CA SER A 97 -7.95 8.13 -0.31
C SER A 97 -8.15 8.58 -1.76
N PHE A 98 -7.36 9.53 -2.26
CA PHE A 98 -7.60 10.14 -3.58
C PHE A 98 -6.67 9.65 -4.70
N ASP A 99 -5.56 8.98 -4.38
CA ASP A 99 -4.60 8.43 -5.36
C ASP A 99 -4.76 6.91 -5.54
N ASN A 100 -6.00 6.44 -5.49
CA ASN A 100 -6.31 5.04 -5.77
C ASN A 100 -6.02 4.68 -7.23
N ASP A 101 -5.61 3.44 -7.45
CA ASP A 101 -5.64 2.85 -8.79
C ASP A 101 -7.09 2.89 -9.33
N PRO A 102 -7.33 3.45 -10.54
CA PRO A 102 -8.67 3.51 -11.12
C PRO A 102 -9.36 2.15 -11.24
N GLU A 103 -8.59 1.07 -11.43
CA GLU A 103 -9.14 -0.28 -11.50
C GLU A 103 -9.56 -0.80 -10.12
N ASP A 104 -8.81 -0.49 -9.07
CA ASP A 104 -9.21 -0.81 -7.70
C ASP A 104 -10.49 -0.06 -7.32
N VAL A 105 -10.66 1.21 -7.76
CA VAL A 105 -11.90 1.97 -7.54
C VAL A 105 -13.10 1.30 -8.18
N LYS A 106 -12.98 0.81 -9.44
CA LYS A 106 -14.06 0.08 -10.11
C LYS A 106 -14.41 -1.20 -9.34
N GLN A 107 -13.40 -1.98 -8.97
CA GLN A 107 -13.61 -3.22 -8.23
C GLN A 107 -14.25 -2.95 -6.87
N LEU A 108 -13.77 -1.97 -6.10
CA LEU A 108 -14.30 -1.61 -4.79
C LEU A 108 -15.77 -1.19 -4.86
N LYS A 109 -16.19 -0.43 -5.87
CA LYS A 109 -17.62 -0.07 -6.08
C LYS A 109 -18.56 -1.26 -6.24
N HIS A 110 -18.03 -2.41 -6.68
CA HIS A 110 -18.79 -3.64 -6.87
C HIS A 110 -18.42 -4.75 -5.88
N TYR A 111 -17.46 -4.49 -4.99
CA TYR A 111 -16.96 -5.46 -4.04
C TYR A 111 -18.04 -5.79 -3.01
N ARG A 112 -18.28 -7.09 -2.83
CA ARG A 112 -19.13 -7.61 -1.75
C ARG A 112 -18.22 -8.31 -0.78
N ALA A 113 -18.16 -7.80 0.45
CA ALA A 113 -17.41 -8.43 1.52
C ALA A 113 -17.95 -9.85 1.76
N ASN A 114 -17.05 -10.77 2.11
CA ASN A 114 -17.42 -12.15 2.45
C ASN A 114 -17.92 -12.26 3.90
#